data_AF-A0A158DUV2-F1
#
_entry.id   AF-A0A158DUV2-F1
#
_cell.length_a   1.000
_cell.length_b   1.000
_cell.length_c   1.000
_cell.angle_alpha   90.00
_cell.angle_beta   90.00
_cell.angle_gamma   90.00
#
_symmetry.space_group_name_H-M   'P 1'
#
loop_
_entity.id
_entity.type
_entity.pdbx_description
1 polymer ?
#
loop_
_entity_poly.entity_id
_entity_poly.type
_entity_poly.pdbx_seq_one_letter_code
_entity_poly.pdbx_strand_id
1 'polypeptide(L)'
;MVRFMRMDNGVIAQFVTTELAGVVKRQGDQWVAAQGSEQGTLTLDPAFLAALNKLTHVSTVLFPSGDARVRFELRGVPTPGITDLKLLASGQQLHYFNQMEQWVPFEWPGQSLDNNAQLQWETEEGGLRSTMYAQGRFALIRLMERAKVTQQDNARYVLSWTPDQGMSPALSVQLRAEAGAGPLDVLALRHFTLPTRIFLTKTATEKSTGPNPPPLPPGALAAAQKVGVPLPSSR
;
A
#
# COMPACT_ATOMS: atom_id res chain seq x y z
N MET A 1 3.71 -13.25 5.68
CA MET A 1 3.65 -11.81 5.96
C MET A 1 4.44 -11.44 7.21
N VAL A 2 4.06 -11.93 8.40
CA VAL A 2 4.69 -11.60 9.70
C VAL A 2 6.23 -11.74 9.70
N ARG A 3 6.75 -12.90 9.24
CA ARG A 3 8.19 -13.19 9.16
C ARG A 3 9.00 -12.14 8.37
N PHE A 4 8.40 -11.48 7.38
CA PHE A 4 9.11 -10.52 6.54
C PHE A 4 9.02 -9.10 7.08
N MET A 5 7.84 -8.72 7.58
CA MET A 5 7.50 -7.32 7.86
C MET A 5 7.89 -6.85 9.26
N ARG A 6 8.04 -7.77 10.23
CA ARG A 6 8.37 -7.42 11.62
C ARG A 6 9.57 -6.49 11.71
N MET A 7 9.44 -5.44 12.52
CA MET A 7 10.47 -4.41 12.68
C MET A 7 11.63 -4.81 13.58
N ASP A 8 11.44 -5.80 14.44
CA ASP A 8 12.42 -6.28 15.40
C ASP A 8 13.27 -7.43 14.84
N ASN A 9 12.64 -8.38 14.15
CA ASN A 9 13.32 -9.58 13.63
C ASN A 9 12.82 -10.04 12.26
N GLY A 10 12.10 -9.19 11.54
CA GLY A 10 11.64 -9.52 10.19
C GLY A 10 12.78 -9.52 9.19
N VAL A 11 12.66 -10.34 8.14
CA VAL A 11 13.68 -10.49 7.10
C VAL A 11 14.06 -9.16 6.45
N ILE A 12 13.09 -8.26 6.21
CA ILE A 12 13.35 -6.96 5.58
C ILE A 12 14.11 -6.05 6.53
N ALA A 13 13.66 -5.95 7.78
CA ALA A 13 14.34 -5.13 8.79
C ALA A 13 15.78 -5.61 9.00
N GLN A 14 16.00 -6.93 9.13
CA GLN A 14 17.33 -7.53 9.25
C GLN A 14 18.22 -7.20 8.05
N PHE A 15 17.72 -7.37 6.82
CA PHE A 15 18.45 -7.00 5.62
C PHE A 15 18.90 -5.53 5.64
N VAL A 16 18.00 -4.60 5.98
CA VAL A 16 18.35 -3.17 6.05
C VAL A 16 19.39 -2.91 7.13
N THR A 17 19.25 -3.53 8.32
CA THR A 17 20.21 -3.32 9.41
C THR A 17 21.56 -3.99 9.21
N THR A 18 21.66 -5.02 8.39
CA THR A 18 22.90 -5.78 8.19
C THR A 18 23.60 -5.34 6.91
N GLU A 19 22.88 -5.28 5.79
CA GLU A 19 23.46 -5.00 4.47
C GLU A 19 23.49 -3.49 4.15
N LEU A 20 22.60 -2.70 4.74
CA LEU A 20 22.47 -1.26 4.45
C LEU A 20 22.83 -0.35 5.63
N ALA A 21 23.46 -0.88 6.69
CA ALA A 21 23.75 -0.15 7.93
C ALA A 21 24.56 1.16 7.72
N GLY A 22 25.44 1.18 6.72
CA GLY A 22 26.27 2.35 6.41
C GLY A 22 25.56 3.47 5.63
N VAL A 23 24.40 3.18 5.04
CA VAL A 23 23.69 4.09 4.12
C VAL A 23 22.25 4.38 4.54
N VAL A 24 21.65 3.50 5.34
CA VAL A 24 20.31 3.65 5.90
C VAL A 24 20.39 3.44 7.40
N LYS A 25 19.79 4.36 8.15
CA LYS A 25 19.67 4.28 9.61
C LYS A 25 18.22 4.37 10.03
N ARG A 26 17.89 3.70 11.14
CA ARG A 26 16.57 3.81 11.76
C ARG A 26 16.50 5.04 12.66
N GLN A 27 15.44 5.83 12.55
CA GLN A 27 15.09 6.94 13.42
C GLN A 27 13.64 6.77 13.87
N GLY A 28 13.44 6.30 15.11
CA GLY A 28 12.10 5.91 15.59
C GLY A 28 11.50 4.81 14.70
N ASP A 29 10.34 5.10 14.10
CA ASP A 29 9.63 4.20 13.19
C ASP A 29 9.85 4.55 11.70
N GLN A 30 10.96 5.19 11.39
CA GLN A 30 11.32 5.53 10.01
C GLN A 30 12.75 5.10 9.68
N TRP A 31 12.94 4.70 8.43
CA TRP A 31 14.23 4.54 7.78
C TRP A 31 14.60 5.84 7.09
N VAL A 32 15.80 6.34 7.35
CA VAL A 32 16.34 7.54 6.73
C VAL A 32 17.74 7.26 6.16
N ALA A 33 18.14 8.03 5.15
CA ALA A 33 19.52 7.98 4.66
C ALA A 33 20.52 8.38 5.75
N ALA A 34 21.65 7.69 5.82
CA ALA A 34 22.73 8.03 6.72
C ALA A 34 23.45 9.31 6.24
N GLN A 35 23.92 10.14 7.18
CA GLN A 35 24.69 11.34 6.79
C GLN A 35 26.01 10.91 6.15
N GLY A 36 26.37 11.54 5.02
CA GLY A 36 27.58 11.19 4.25
C GLY A 36 27.35 10.16 3.14
N SER A 37 26.18 9.53 3.03
CA SER A 37 25.86 8.63 1.90
C SER A 37 25.87 9.35 0.55
N GLU A 38 25.69 10.67 0.54
CA GLU A 38 25.73 11.50 -0.67
C GLU A 38 27.13 12.07 -1.01
N GLN A 39 28.14 11.84 -0.16
CA GLN A 39 29.52 12.27 -0.44
C GLN A 39 30.25 11.33 -1.40
N GLY A 40 29.59 10.27 -1.88
CA GLY A 40 30.10 9.34 -2.90
C GLY A 40 29.10 9.08 -4.03
N THR A 41 29.54 8.32 -5.03
CA THR A 41 28.82 7.94 -6.27
C THR A 41 27.55 7.09 -6.05
N LEU A 42 27.16 6.79 -4.81
CA LEU A 42 26.14 5.83 -4.44
C LEU A 42 24.92 6.54 -3.82
N THR A 43 24.01 7.04 -4.67
CA THR A 43 22.79 7.70 -4.22
C THR A 43 21.69 6.67 -3.93
N LEU A 44 21.05 6.72 -2.76
CA LEU A 44 19.93 5.83 -2.42
C LEU A 44 18.70 6.18 -3.27
N ASP A 45 17.98 5.17 -3.77
CA ASP A 45 16.73 5.38 -4.50
C ASP A 45 15.63 5.85 -3.53
N PRO A 46 15.06 7.06 -3.72
CA PRO A 46 13.98 7.55 -2.87
C PRO A 46 12.74 6.64 -2.89
N ALA A 47 12.47 5.95 -4.00
CA ALA A 47 11.34 5.03 -4.10
C ALA A 47 11.51 3.81 -3.19
N PHE A 48 12.73 3.30 -3.08
CA PHE A 48 13.05 2.21 -2.15
C PHE A 48 12.86 2.64 -0.70
N LEU A 49 13.38 3.82 -0.33
CA LEU A 49 13.23 4.34 1.03
C LEU A 49 11.76 4.62 1.38
N ALA A 50 10.99 5.18 0.45
CA ALA A 50 9.55 5.39 0.62
C ALA A 50 8.80 4.05 0.80
N ALA A 51 9.15 3.02 0.02
CA ALA A 51 8.56 1.69 0.13
C ALA A 51 8.89 1.01 1.48
N LEU A 52 10.12 1.13 1.97
CA LEU A 52 10.52 0.65 3.30
C LEU A 52 9.73 1.34 4.42
N ASN A 53 9.58 2.66 4.35
CA ASN A 53 8.82 3.42 5.33
C ASN A 53 7.33 3.06 5.32
N LYS A 54 6.77 2.83 4.12
CA LYS A 54 5.39 2.35 3.98
C LYS A 54 5.19 0.98 4.62
N LEU A 55 6.11 0.03 4.39
CA LEU A 55 6.07 -1.28 5.06
C LEU A 55 6.21 -1.17 6.57
N THR A 56 7.12 -0.31 7.02
CA THR A 56 7.38 -0.08 8.45
C THR A 56 6.12 0.44 9.14
N HIS A 57 5.47 1.46 8.57
CA HIS A 57 4.23 2.01 9.09
C HIS A 57 3.13 0.96 9.21
N VAL A 58 2.91 0.17 8.16
CA VAL A 58 1.90 -0.90 8.23
C VAL A 58 2.32 -1.98 9.23
N SER A 59 3.61 -2.29 9.35
CA SER A 59 4.09 -3.28 10.33
C SER A 59 3.86 -2.85 11.77
N THR A 60 4.06 -1.58 12.11
CA THR A 60 3.92 -1.11 13.51
C THR A 60 2.46 -1.16 13.95
N VAL A 61 1.52 -0.88 13.03
CA VAL A 61 0.08 -0.98 13.30
C VAL A 61 -0.38 -2.44 13.39
N LEU A 62 0.11 -3.31 12.50
CA LEU A 62 -0.35 -4.70 12.43
C LEU A 62 0.26 -5.63 13.48
N PHE A 63 1.52 -5.41 13.85
CA PHE A 63 2.31 -6.33 14.67
C PHE A 63 2.84 -5.71 15.97
N PRO A 64 2.00 -5.02 16.79
CA PRO A 64 2.49 -4.36 18.00
C PRO A 64 3.09 -5.33 19.03
N SER A 65 2.64 -6.59 19.03
CA SER A 65 3.12 -7.65 19.95
C SER A 65 3.70 -8.88 19.21
N GLY A 66 4.05 -8.73 17.93
CA GLY A 66 4.69 -9.77 17.12
C GLY A 66 3.75 -10.57 16.21
N ASP A 67 2.50 -10.81 16.62
CA ASP A 67 1.47 -11.42 15.77
C ASP A 67 0.47 -10.37 15.26
N ALA A 68 -0.18 -10.66 14.12
CA ALA A 68 -1.21 -9.78 13.58
C ALA A 68 -2.40 -9.74 14.53
N ARG A 69 -2.61 -8.60 15.18
CA ARG A 69 -3.80 -8.34 16.01
C ARG A 69 -4.08 -6.84 16.03
N VAL A 70 -5.13 -6.45 15.32
CA VAL A 70 -5.57 -5.06 15.24
C VAL A 70 -6.95 -4.96 15.87
N ARG A 71 -7.08 -4.06 16.84
CA ARG A 71 -8.34 -3.74 17.50
C ARG A 71 -8.87 -2.43 16.98
N PHE A 72 -10.19 -2.40 16.79
CA PHE A 72 -10.93 -1.25 16.32
C PHE A 72 -12.38 -1.39 16.75
N GLU A 73 -13.15 -0.32 16.67
CA GLU A 73 -14.57 -0.34 16.96
C GLU A 73 -15.36 0.14 15.74
N LEU A 74 -16.55 -0.40 15.59
CA LEU A 74 -17.50 -0.02 14.55
C LEU A 74 -18.77 0.54 15.17
N ARG A 75 -19.35 1.54 14.51
CA ARG A 75 -20.64 2.13 14.88
C ARG A 75 -21.48 2.35 13.64
N GLY A 76 -22.75 1.99 13.69
CA GLY A 76 -23.69 2.24 12.59
C GLY A 76 -23.88 3.75 12.37
N VAL A 77 -24.06 4.15 11.12
CA VAL A 77 -24.37 5.53 10.75
C VAL A 77 -25.80 5.58 10.19
N PRO A 78 -26.68 6.47 10.68
CA PRO A 78 -28.01 6.64 10.14
C PRO A 78 -27.95 6.88 8.63
N THR A 79 -28.61 6.01 7.86
CA THR A 79 -28.64 6.08 6.40
C THR A 79 -30.11 6.07 5.98
N PRO A 80 -30.64 7.15 5.37
CA PRO A 80 -32.02 7.19 4.91
C PRO A 80 -32.35 6.03 3.96
N GLY A 81 -33.53 5.41 4.12
CA GLY A 81 -33.96 4.28 3.30
C GLY A 81 -33.39 2.92 3.73
N ILE A 82 -32.53 2.86 4.77
CA ILE A 82 -32.00 1.62 5.35
C ILE A 82 -32.63 1.38 6.72
N THR A 83 -33.28 0.23 6.90
CA THR A 83 -33.99 -0.13 8.15
C THR A 83 -33.17 -1.02 9.07
N ASP A 84 -32.33 -1.89 8.51
CA ASP A 84 -31.45 -2.82 9.23
C ASP A 84 -30.09 -2.87 8.52
N LEU A 85 -29.01 -2.85 9.30
CA LEU A 85 -27.65 -3.06 8.80
C LEU A 85 -26.88 -3.99 9.75
N LYS A 86 -26.27 -5.04 9.20
CA LYS A 86 -25.41 -5.96 9.93
C LYS A 86 -24.05 -6.10 9.25
N LEU A 87 -22.99 -5.85 10.00
CA LEU A 87 -21.63 -6.17 9.57
C LEU A 87 -21.11 -7.30 10.44
N LEU A 88 -20.86 -8.45 9.82
CA LEU A 88 -20.29 -9.63 10.46
C LEU A 88 -18.85 -9.78 9.97
N ALA A 89 -17.91 -9.93 10.89
CA ALA A 89 -16.52 -10.25 10.57
C ALA A 89 -15.85 -10.87 11.78
N SER A 90 -14.90 -11.78 11.59
CA SER A 90 -14.06 -12.29 12.70
C SER A 90 -14.82 -12.99 13.83
N GLY A 91 -16.09 -13.38 13.64
CA GLY A 91 -16.97 -13.90 14.70
C GLY A 91 -17.65 -12.80 15.53
N GLN A 92 -17.50 -11.53 15.14
CA GLN A 92 -18.09 -10.35 15.77
C GLN A 92 -19.14 -9.74 14.84
N GLN A 93 -20.15 -9.07 15.42
CA GLN A 93 -21.27 -8.50 14.69
C GLN A 93 -21.59 -7.10 15.19
N LEU A 94 -21.59 -6.14 14.26
CA LEU A 94 -22.30 -4.87 14.41
C LEU A 94 -23.71 -5.09 13.88
N HIS A 95 -24.72 -4.81 14.68
CA HIS A 95 -26.11 -4.76 14.24
C HIS A 95 -26.67 -3.39 14.57
N TYR A 96 -27.03 -2.66 13.53
CA TYR A 96 -27.60 -1.33 13.61
C TYR A 96 -29.04 -1.37 13.11
N PHE A 97 -29.96 -1.10 14.03
CA PHE A 97 -31.39 -0.95 13.80
C PHE A 97 -31.90 0.16 14.73
N ASN A 98 -32.97 0.85 14.36
CA ASN A 98 -33.65 1.83 15.22
C ASN A 98 -32.75 2.90 15.87
N GLN A 99 -31.73 3.39 15.13
CA GLN A 99 -30.88 4.50 15.58
C GLN A 99 -30.07 4.24 16.86
N MET A 100 -29.85 2.97 17.25
CA MET A 100 -29.00 2.64 18.40
C MET A 100 -27.51 2.76 18.03
N GLU A 101 -26.95 3.95 18.23
CA GLU A 101 -25.55 4.27 17.93
C GLU A 101 -24.61 3.83 19.07
N GLN A 102 -24.26 2.55 19.11
CA GLN A 102 -23.23 2.01 20.01
C GLN A 102 -21.94 1.66 19.26
N TRP A 103 -20.81 1.88 19.91
CA TRP A 103 -19.52 1.37 19.46
C TRP A 103 -19.40 -0.11 19.82
N VAL A 104 -19.15 -0.94 18.82
CA VAL A 104 -18.97 -2.39 18.98
C VAL A 104 -17.50 -2.72 18.71
N PRO A 105 -16.80 -3.40 19.63
CA PRO A 105 -15.40 -3.76 19.43
C PRO A 105 -15.25 -4.91 18.42
N PHE A 106 -14.22 -4.79 17.60
CA PHE A 106 -13.79 -5.74 16.59
C PHE A 106 -12.28 -6.03 16.71
N GLU A 107 -11.88 -7.24 16.34
CA GLU A 107 -10.49 -7.66 16.22
C GLU A 107 -10.25 -8.28 14.83
N TRP A 108 -9.14 -7.91 14.20
CA TRP A 108 -8.69 -8.52 12.96
C TRP A 108 -7.20 -8.87 12.99
N PRO A 109 -6.79 -10.06 12.53
CA PRO A 109 -7.63 -11.23 12.24
C PRO A 109 -8.41 -11.71 13.48
N GLY A 110 -9.58 -12.28 13.26
CA GLY A 110 -10.48 -12.74 14.33
C GLY A 110 -10.13 -14.11 14.89
N GLN A 111 -10.97 -14.55 15.83
CA GLN A 111 -10.89 -15.88 16.43
C GLN A 111 -11.65 -16.94 15.60
N SER A 112 -12.55 -16.52 14.70
CA SER A 112 -13.26 -17.46 13.82
C SER A 112 -12.28 -18.17 12.89
N LEU A 113 -12.50 -19.46 12.63
CA LEU A 113 -11.64 -20.25 11.75
C LEU A 113 -11.70 -19.77 10.30
N ASP A 114 -12.90 -19.42 9.83
CA ASP A 114 -13.15 -19.04 8.44
C ASP A 114 -12.77 -17.58 8.13
N ASN A 115 -12.79 -16.70 9.14
CA ASN A 115 -12.52 -15.26 9.06
C ASN A 115 -13.30 -14.54 7.94
N ASN A 116 -14.46 -15.06 7.57
CA ASN A 116 -15.28 -14.46 6.53
C ASN A 116 -15.83 -13.09 6.99
N ALA A 117 -16.23 -12.25 6.02
CA ALA A 117 -16.83 -10.96 6.29
C ALA A 117 -18.07 -10.75 5.42
N GLN A 118 -19.12 -10.20 6.03
CA GLN A 118 -20.40 -9.98 5.39
C GLN A 118 -20.99 -8.64 5.81
N LEU A 119 -21.56 -7.92 4.85
CA LEU A 119 -22.42 -6.77 5.08
C LEU A 119 -23.82 -7.13 4.59
N GLN A 120 -24.79 -7.11 5.50
CA GLN A 120 -26.20 -7.36 5.21
C GLN A 120 -27.00 -6.08 5.46
N TRP A 121 -28.01 -5.83 4.64
CA TRP A 121 -28.90 -4.68 4.84
C TRP A 121 -30.31 -4.97 4.33
N GLU A 122 -31.27 -4.22 4.85
CA GLU A 122 -32.67 -4.19 4.42
C GLU A 122 -33.08 -2.74 4.15
N THR A 123 -33.89 -2.52 3.11
CA THR A 123 -34.35 -1.18 2.73
C THR A 123 -35.82 -0.98 3.10
N GLU A 124 -36.27 0.27 3.12
CA GLU A 124 -37.68 0.60 3.35
C GLU A 124 -38.59 0.09 2.21
N GLU A 125 -38.10 0.15 0.96
CA GLU A 125 -38.86 -0.19 -0.24
C GLU A 125 -38.98 -1.71 -0.50
N GLY A 126 -38.14 -2.52 0.12
CA GLY A 126 -38.09 -3.96 -0.15
C GLY A 126 -37.56 -4.75 1.04
N GLY A 127 -38.39 -5.64 1.58
CA GLY A 127 -38.07 -6.51 2.71
C GLY A 127 -37.15 -7.70 2.39
N LEU A 128 -36.52 -7.76 1.21
CA LEU A 128 -35.56 -8.82 0.90
C LEU A 128 -34.17 -8.41 1.39
N ARG A 129 -33.62 -9.20 2.31
CA ARG A 129 -32.27 -8.98 2.84
C ARG A 129 -31.22 -9.09 1.75
N SER A 130 -30.50 -8.00 1.53
CA SER A 130 -29.37 -7.93 0.60
C SER A 130 -28.06 -8.24 1.33
N THR A 131 -27.04 -8.69 0.58
CA THR A 131 -25.78 -9.14 1.16
C THR A 131 -24.60 -8.86 0.23
N MET A 132 -23.52 -8.34 0.82
CA MET A 132 -22.17 -8.32 0.25
C MET A 132 -21.27 -9.22 1.09
N TYR A 133 -20.47 -10.04 0.42
CA TYR A 133 -19.68 -11.08 1.09
C TYR A 133 -18.24 -11.16 0.57
N ALA A 134 -17.33 -11.53 1.46
CA ALA A 134 -15.93 -11.84 1.19
C ALA A 134 -15.46 -13.00 2.09
N GLN A 135 -14.49 -13.78 1.62
CA GLN A 135 -14.06 -15.03 2.27
C GLN A 135 -12.64 -15.01 2.86
N GLY A 136 -12.34 -15.91 3.78
CA GLY A 136 -10.98 -16.17 4.27
C GLY A 136 -10.37 -15.04 5.11
N ARG A 137 -9.12 -15.22 5.56
CA ARG A 137 -8.45 -14.35 6.55
C ARG A 137 -8.45 -12.84 6.25
N PHE A 138 -8.47 -12.46 4.97
CA PHE A 138 -8.49 -11.05 4.52
C PHE A 138 -9.88 -10.58 4.07
N ALA A 139 -10.96 -11.31 4.38
CA ALA A 139 -12.32 -10.95 3.97
C ALA A 139 -12.71 -9.55 4.40
N LEU A 140 -12.44 -9.19 5.67
CA LEU A 140 -12.75 -7.87 6.20
C LEU A 140 -12.02 -6.78 5.42
N ILE A 141 -10.73 -6.98 5.13
CA ILE A 141 -9.92 -6.04 4.36
C ILE A 141 -10.51 -5.86 2.96
N ARG A 142 -10.90 -6.96 2.30
CA ARG A 142 -11.56 -6.92 0.98
C ARG A 142 -12.95 -6.27 1.01
N LEU A 143 -13.67 -6.39 2.13
CA LEU A 143 -14.94 -5.71 2.32
C LEU A 143 -14.72 -4.20 2.48
N MET A 144 -13.76 -3.79 3.32
CA MET A 144 -13.37 -2.39 3.51
C MET A 144 -12.80 -1.77 2.22
N GLU A 145 -12.09 -2.56 1.42
CA GLU A 145 -11.54 -2.15 0.12
C GLU A 145 -12.62 -1.68 -0.87
N ARG A 146 -13.82 -2.27 -0.78
CA ARG A 146 -14.98 -1.90 -1.61
C ARG A 146 -15.70 -0.65 -1.11
N ALA A 147 -15.35 -0.16 0.07
CA ALA A 147 -15.91 1.06 0.63
C ALA A 147 -15.16 2.29 0.10
N LYS A 148 -15.89 3.40 -0.05
CA LYS A 148 -15.29 4.71 0.00
C LYS A 148 -14.91 5.03 1.44
N VAL A 149 -13.62 5.26 1.70
CA VAL A 149 -13.09 5.61 3.02
C VAL A 149 -12.92 7.13 3.10
N THR A 150 -13.56 7.76 4.09
CA THR A 150 -13.36 9.19 4.39
C THR A 150 -12.84 9.34 5.80
N GLN A 151 -11.67 9.97 5.96
CA GLN A 151 -11.14 10.29 7.29
C GLN A 151 -11.92 11.46 7.89
N GLN A 152 -12.37 11.33 9.14
CA GLN A 152 -13.03 12.40 9.88
C GLN A 152 -12.08 13.11 10.83
N ASP A 153 -11.22 12.35 11.50
CA ASP A 153 -10.14 12.87 12.35
C ASP A 153 -8.99 11.84 12.42
N ASN A 154 -8.07 12.02 13.36
CA ASN A 154 -6.88 11.19 13.49
C ASN A 154 -7.16 9.70 13.80
N ALA A 155 -8.34 9.35 14.33
CA ALA A 155 -8.67 7.97 14.73
C ALA A 155 -9.99 7.46 14.12
N ARG A 156 -10.83 8.36 13.58
CA ARG A 156 -12.17 8.02 13.06
C ARG A 156 -12.27 8.15 11.54
N TYR A 157 -12.91 7.16 10.96
CA TYR A 157 -13.14 7.02 9.52
C TYR A 157 -14.61 6.67 9.27
N VAL A 158 -15.14 7.08 8.12
CA VAL A 158 -16.42 6.61 7.60
C VAL A 158 -16.17 5.71 6.40
N LEU A 159 -16.74 4.51 6.47
CA LEU A 159 -16.78 3.53 5.41
C LEU A 159 -18.15 3.60 4.76
N SER A 160 -18.20 3.84 3.45
CA SER A 160 -19.45 3.94 2.69
C SER A 160 -19.45 2.98 1.50
N TRP A 161 -20.44 2.09 1.43
CA TRP A 161 -20.61 1.12 0.35
C TRP A 161 -21.80 1.51 -0.53
N THR A 162 -21.63 1.40 -1.84
CA THR A 162 -22.70 1.60 -2.85
C THR A 162 -22.88 0.31 -3.66
N PRO A 163 -23.65 -0.67 -3.17
CA PRO A 163 -23.79 -1.98 -3.80
C PRO A 163 -24.28 -1.91 -5.26
N ASP A 164 -25.24 -1.02 -5.52
CA ASP A 164 -25.91 -0.89 -6.83
C ASP A 164 -25.43 0.33 -7.62
N GLN A 165 -24.11 0.62 -7.57
CA GLN A 165 -23.47 1.71 -8.34
C GLN A 165 -24.15 3.09 -8.15
N GLY A 166 -24.73 3.34 -6.96
CA GLY A 166 -25.39 4.60 -6.62
C GLY A 166 -26.90 4.64 -6.87
N MET A 167 -27.52 3.56 -7.35
CA MET A 167 -28.99 3.46 -7.43
C MET A 167 -29.65 3.28 -6.06
N SER A 168 -28.92 2.80 -5.06
CA SER A 168 -29.41 2.57 -3.70
C SER A 168 -28.65 3.45 -2.68
N PRO A 169 -29.25 3.71 -1.50
CA PRO A 169 -28.60 4.49 -0.45
C PRO A 169 -27.23 3.92 -0.07
N ALA A 170 -26.27 4.81 0.19
CA ALA A 170 -24.92 4.41 0.54
C ALA A 170 -24.84 3.92 1.99
N LEU A 171 -24.64 2.61 2.16
CA LEU A 171 -24.51 1.97 3.48
C LEU A 171 -23.30 2.55 4.20
N SER A 172 -23.48 3.05 5.42
CA SER A 172 -22.40 3.75 6.12
C SER A 172 -22.14 3.20 7.51
N VAL A 173 -20.86 3.01 7.84
CA VAL A 173 -20.37 2.61 9.16
C VAL A 173 -19.19 3.50 9.54
N GLN A 174 -19.14 3.91 10.79
CA GLN A 174 -18.00 4.62 11.35
C GLN A 174 -17.03 3.60 11.97
N LEU A 175 -15.74 3.76 11.68
CA LEU A 175 -14.64 3.00 12.25
C LEU A 175 -13.83 3.91 13.17
N ARG A 176 -13.47 3.40 14.35
CA ARG A 176 -12.50 4.01 15.26
C ARG A 176 -11.35 3.05 15.50
N ALA A 177 -10.13 3.44 15.16
CA ALA A 177 -8.94 2.62 15.34
C ALA A 177 -8.25 2.91 16.69
N GLU A 178 -7.63 1.91 17.31
CA GLU A 178 -6.77 2.11 18.49
C GLU A 178 -5.39 2.68 18.12
N ALA A 179 -4.87 2.35 16.94
CA ALA A 179 -3.59 2.81 16.43
C ALA A 179 -3.62 2.96 14.90
N GLY A 180 -2.99 4.02 14.37
CA GLY A 180 -2.99 4.32 12.94
C GLY A 180 -4.40 4.42 12.36
N ALA A 181 -4.60 3.92 11.14
CA ALA A 181 -5.93 3.71 10.55
C ALA A 181 -6.49 2.31 10.87
N GLY A 182 -5.87 1.58 11.80
CA GLY A 182 -6.24 0.22 12.19
C GLY A 182 -6.16 -0.74 11.01
N PRO A 183 -7.21 -1.55 10.73
CA PRO A 183 -7.18 -2.51 9.64
C PRO A 183 -7.12 -1.85 8.25
N LEU A 184 -7.43 -0.54 8.14
CA LEU A 184 -7.36 0.19 6.87
C LEU A 184 -5.93 0.37 6.38
N ASP A 185 -4.91 0.37 7.26
CA ASP A 185 -3.51 0.51 6.85
C ASP A 185 -3.03 -0.67 5.98
N VAL A 186 -3.69 -1.83 6.09
CA VAL A 186 -3.44 -2.97 5.18
C VAL A 186 -3.73 -2.60 3.73
N LEU A 187 -4.71 -1.73 3.48
CA LEU A 187 -5.08 -1.28 2.13
C LEU A 187 -3.96 -0.51 1.45
N ALA A 188 -3.07 0.12 2.23
CA ALA A 188 -1.87 0.75 1.70
C ALA A 188 -0.97 -0.28 0.98
N LEU A 189 -1.00 -1.55 1.39
CA LEU A 189 -0.23 -2.62 0.74
C LEU A 189 -0.88 -3.17 -0.53
N ARG A 190 -2.04 -2.68 -0.95
CA ARG A 190 -2.64 -3.08 -2.22
C ARG A 190 -1.72 -2.67 -3.37
N HIS A 191 -1.41 -3.62 -4.25
CA HIS A 191 -0.47 -3.47 -5.37
C HIS A 191 0.93 -3.00 -4.94
N PHE A 192 1.27 -3.14 -3.66
CA PHE A 192 2.59 -2.79 -3.18
C PHE A 192 3.62 -3.74 -3.77
N THR A 193 4.70 -3.15 -4.29
CA THR A 193 5.90 -3.86 -4.69
C THR A 193 7.08 -3.19 -4.02
N LEU A 194 7.97 -3.99 -3.44
CA LEU A 194 9.23 -3.45 -2.93
C LEU A 194 10.15 -3.23 -4.14
N PRO A 195 10.65 -2.00 -4.38
CA PRO A 195 11.58 -1.76 -5.48
C PRO A 195 12.81 -2.66 -5.36
N THR A 196 13.20 -3.28 -6.47
CA THR A 196 14.40 -4.12 -6.55
C THR A 196 15.69 -3.29 -6.60
N ARG A 197 15.58 -2.03 -7.02
CA ARG A 197 16.69 -1.08 -7.08
C ARG A 197 16.82 -0.33 -5.75
N ILE A 198 17.97 -0.46 -5.12
CA ILE A 198 18.30 0.22 -3.86
C ILE A 198 19.09 1.50 -4.11
N PHE A 199 19.96 1.52 -5.11
CA PHE A 199 20.82 2.66 -5.44
C PHE A 199 20.60 3.13 -6.88
N LEU A 200 20.70 4.44 -7.10
CA LEU A 200 20.74 5.06 -8.41
C LEU A 200 22.16 4.96 -8.97
N THR A 201 22.32 4.25 -10.08
CA THR A 201 23.53 4.38 -10.89
C THR A 201 23.42 5.67 -11.68
N LYS A 202 24.25 6.68 -11.37
CA LYS A 202 24.55 7.71 -12.37
C LYS A 202 25.27 6.99 -13.49
N THR A 203 24.62 6.80 -14.63
CA THR A 203 25.35 6.59 -15.88
C THR A 203 26.26 7.80 -15.97
N ALA A 204 27.57 7.61 -15.83
CA ALA A 204 28.51 8.62 -16.26
C ALA A 204 28.14 8.87 -17.72
N THR A 205 27.50 10.01 -18.02
CA THR A 205 27.61 10.57 -19.36
C THR A 205 29.08 10.53 -19.65
N GLU A 206 29.47 9.76 -20.66
CA GLU A 206 30.84 9.70 -21.14
C GLU A 206 31.28 11.14 -21.35
N LYS A 207 31.97 11.69 -20.34
CA LYS A 207 32.73 12.90 -20.49
C LYS A 207 33.83 12.45 -21.41
N SER A 208 33.61 12.64 -22.71
CA SER A 208 34.65 12.66 -23.73
C SER A 208 35.71 13.62 -23.21
N THR A 209 36.68 13.06 -22.50
CA THR A 209 37.85 13.75 -21.98
C THR A 209 39.06 13.31 -22.80
N GLY A 210 38.81 13.01 -24.08
CA GLY A 210 39.83 12.96 -25.12
C GLY A 210 39.83 14.28 -25.88
N PRO A 211 41.00 14.82 -26.27
CA PRO A 211 41.05 16.01 -27.11
C PRO A 211 40.19 15.80 -28.36
N ASN A 212 39.37 16.80 -28.68
CA ASN A 212 38.56 16.82 -29.90
C ASN A 212 39.48 16.51 -31.09
N PRO A 213 39.24 15.44 -31.87
CA PRO A 213 40.11 15.13 -33.00
C PRO A 213 40.14 16.31 -33.97
N PRO A 214 41.30 16.65 -34.54
CA PRO A 214 41.43 17.77 -35.45
C PRO A 214 40.45 17.61 -36.65
N PRO A 215 39.92 18.70 -37.19
CA PRO A 215 39.01 18.64 -38.32
C PRO A 215 39.67 17.92 -39.50
N LEU A 216 38.89 17.07 -40.17
CA LEU A 216 39.35 16.28 -41.32
C LEU A 216 39.97 17.20 -42.38
N PRO A 217 41.18 16.88 -42.89
CA PRO A 217 41.81 17.69 -43.92
C PRO A 217 40.98 17.65 -45.22
N PRO A 218 40.93 18.74 -46.01
CA PRO A 218 40.10 18.83 -47.21
C PRO A 218 40.33 17.70 -48.23
N GLY A 219 41.56 17.16 -48.28
CA GLY A 219 41.91 16.03 -49.15
C GLY A 219 41.21 14.71 -48.79
N ALA A 220 40.84 14.50 -47.53
CA ALA A 220 40.14 13.29 -47.09
C ALA A 220 38.67 13.27 -47.55
N LEU A 221 38.02 14.44 -47.60
CA LEU A 221 36.66 14.58 -48.14
C LEU A 221 36.62 14.34 -49.65
N ALA A 222 37.65 14.78 -50.37
CA ALA A 222 37.78 14.56 -51.81
C ALA A 222 38.03 13.08 -52.17
N ALA A 223 38.69 12.32 -51.29
CA ALA A 223 38.92 10.90 -51.49
C ALA A 223 37.64 10.06 -51.33
N ALA A 224 36.77 10.41 -50.37
CA ALA A 224 35.51 9.71 -50.14
C ALA A 224 34.52 9.84 -51.32
N GLN A 225 34.54 10.96 -52.04
CA GLN A 225 33.70 11.14 -53.25
C GLN A 225 34.21 10.36 -54.46
N LYS A 226 35.49 9.96 -54.50
CA LYS A 226 36.08 9.25 -55.64
C LYS A 226 36.02 7.72 -55.52
N VAL A 227 35.64 7.17 -54.37
CA VAL A 227 35.48 5.72 -54.19
C VAL A 227 34.00 5.36 -54.38
N GLY A 228 33.55 5.43 -55.64
CA GLY A 228 32.30 4.82 -56.08
C GLY A 228 32.45 3.31 -56.19
N VAL A 229 32.53 2.61 -55.06
CA VAL A 229 32.47 1.14 -55.02
C VAL A 229 31.13 0.75 -54.39
N PRO A 230 30.17 0.21 -55.16
CA PRO A 230 28.92 -0.27 -54.59
C PRO A 230 29.18 -1.51 -53.72
N LEU A 231 28.52 -1.55 -52.57
CA LEU A 231 28.50 -2.70 -51.67
C LEU A 231 27.82 -3.90 -52.36
N PRO A 232 28.36 -5.12 -52.28
CA PRO A 232 27.70 -6.31 -52.81
C PRO A 232 26.44 -6.61 -51.99
N SER A 233 25.31 -6.80 -52.69
CA SER A 233 24.04 -7.23 -52.11
C SER A 233 24.09 -8.70 -51.73
N SER A 234 23.89 -9.01 -50.45
CA SER A 234 23.66 -10.38 -49.98
C SER A 234 22.21 -10.79 -50.24
N ARG A 235 22.06 -11.92 -50.91
CA ARG A 235 20.81 -12.67 -51.11
C ARG A 235 20.45 -13.46 -49.86
#